data_AF-A0A523MKN0-F1
#
_entry.id   AF-A0A523MKN0-F1
#
_cell.length_a   1.000
_cell.length_b   1.000
_cell.length_c   1.000
_cell.angle_alpha   90.00
_cell.angle_beta   90.00
_cell.angle_gamma   90.00
#
_symmetry.space_group_name_H-M   'P 1'
#
loop_
_entity.id
_entity.type
_entity.pdbx_description
1 polymer ?
#
loop_
_entity_poly.entity_id
_entity_poly.type
_entity_poly.pdbx_seq_one_letter_code
_entity_poly.pdbx_strand_id
1 'polypeptide(L)'
;MEQAYRAIDWRAVFLIAGMLPLGIAMQETGTAEYLAVTVMATLGNFGPWPVIVGLYGITTVATMIIPTAALVVLMSPIVLSTCAELGIEPQTAMMAVAIAASASFASPIAHPSNILVMGPGGYRFSDYLKVGIPLTIVVFVVVMILLPLLWPLKYV
;
A
#
# COMPACT_ATOMS: atom_id res chain seq x y z
N MET A 1 -25.34 -20.49 -11.01
CA MET A 1 -25.39 -19.02 -11.08
C MET A 1 -25.30 -18.36 -9.70
N GLU A 2 -26.14 -18.71 -8.72
CA GLU A 2 -26.05 -18.12 -7.36
C GLU A 2 -24.70 -18.34 -6.64
N GLN A 3 -24.08 -19.51 -6.82
CA GLN A 3 -22.74 -19.80 -6.26
C GLN A 3 -21.66 -18.87 -6.85
N ALA A 4 -21.78 -18.49 -8.13
CA ALA A 4 -20.85 -17.57 -8.77
C ALA A 4 -21.02 -16.13 -8.24
N TYR A 5 -22.26 -15.69 -7.99
CA TYR A 5 -22.54 -14.39 -7.37
C TYR A 5 -22.08 -14.32 -5.90
N ARG A 6 -22.13 -15.44 -5.16
CA ARG A 6 -21.60 -15.52 -3.78
C ARG A 6 -20.07 -15.58 -3.72
N ALA A 7 -19.41 -16.01 -4.79
CA ALA A 7 -17.95 -16.04 -4.86
C ALA A 7 -17.34 -14.64 -5.08
N ILE A 8 -18.14 -13.67 -5.52
CA ILE A 8 -17.72 -12.28 -5.67
C ILE A 8 -17.71 -11.61 -4.28
N ASP A 9 -16.55 -11.07 -3.90
CA ASP A 9 -16.45 -10.21 -2.73
C ASP A 9 -17.06 -8.83 -3.04
N TRP A 10 -18.39 -8.73 -2.90
CA TRP A 10 -19.11 -7.48 -3.12
C TRP A 10 -18.61 -6.33 -2.26
N ARG A 11 -18.06 -6.60 -1.07
CA ARG A 11 -17.48 -5.55 -0.22
C ARG A 11 -16.24 -4.95 -0.87
N ALA A 12 -15.37 -5.78 -1.44
CA ALA A 12 -14.21 -5.29 -2.20
C ALA A 12 -14.65 -4.46 -3.42
N VAL A 13 -15.67 -4.92 -4.17
CA VAL A 13 -16.19 -4.18 -5.34
C VAL A 13 -16.74 -2.82 -4.94
N PHE A 14 -17.61 -2.75 -3.92
CA PHE A 14 -18.17 -1.48 -3.45
C PHE A 14 -17.12 -0.57 -2.82
N LEU A 15 -16.10 -1.14 -2.18
CA LEU A 15 -14.99 -0.36 -1.63
C LEU A 15 -14.14 0.26 -2.74
N ILE A 16 -13.75 -0.52 -3.76
CA ILE A 16 -13.03 0.01 -4.94
C ILE A 16 -13.87 1.10 -5.62
N ALA A 17 -15.17 0.85 -5.82
CA ALA A 17 -16.08 1.81 -6.45
C ALA A 17 -16.25 3.10 -5.61
N GLY A 18 -16.39 3.00 -4.29
CA GLY A 18 -16.52 4.14 -3.38
C GLY A 18 -15.23 4.94 -3.21
N MET A 19 -14.08 4.33 -3.49
CA MET A 19 -12.79 4.98 -3.42
C MET A 19 -12.41 5.72 -4.72
N LEU A 20 -13.09 5.46 -5.84
CA LEU A 20 -12.95 6.26 -7.08
C LEU A 20 -13.29 7.75 -6.82
N PRO A 21 -14.45 8.10 -6.21
CA PRO A 21 -14.72 9.47 -5.78
C PRO A 21 -13.69 10.05 -4.82
N LEU A 22 -13.13 9.24 -3.90
CA LEU A 22 -12.08 9.72 -3.00
C LEU A 22 -10.80 10.07 -3.76
N GLY A 23 -10.39 9.22 -4.70
CA GLY A 23 -9.25 9.48 -5.58
C GLY A 23 -9.45 10.76 -6.41
N ILE A 24 -10.65 10.95 -6.96
CA ILE A 24 -11.04 12.19 -7.67
C ILE A 24 -10.96 13.39 -6.73
N ALA A 25 -11.54 13.31 -5.53
CA ALA A 25 -11.46 14.38 -4.55
C ALA A 25 -10.02 14.70 -4.14
N MET A 26 -9.14 13.70 -4.01
CA MET A 26 -7.72 13.92 -3.73
C MET A 26 -6.99 14.61 -4.89
N GLN A 27 -7.39 14.35 -6.14
CA GLN A 27 -6.87 15.06 -7.32
C GLN A 27 -7.41 16.50 -7.38
N GLU A 28 -8.72 16.70 -7.23
CA GLU A 28 -9.36 18.01 -7.27
C GLU A 28 -8.92 18.94 -6.13
N THR A 29 -8.69 18.38 -4.93
CA THR A 29 -8.16 19.14 -3.79
C THR A 29 -6.65 19.40 -3.86
N GLY A 30 -5.95 18.77 -4.82
CA GLY A 30 -4.49 18.84 -4.91
C GLY A 30 -3.75 18.06 -3.81
N THR A 31 -4.45 17.27 -3.00
CA THR A 31 -3.84 16.50 -1.90
C THR A 31 -2.86 15.45 -2.44
N ALA A 32 -3.22 14.75 -3.52
CA ALA A 32 -2.35 13.75 -4.13
C ALA A 32 -1.05 14.37 -4.68
N GLU A 33 -1.17 15.52 -5.35
CA GLU A 33 -0.03 16.27 -5.89
C GLU A 33 0.84 16.84 -4.76
N TYR A 34 0.25 17.39 -3.69
CA TYR A 34 1.00 17.85 -2.51
C TYR A 34 1.83 16.71 -1.88
N LEU A 35 1.25 15.52 -1.75
CA LEU A 35 1.97 14.36 -1.22
C LEU A 35 3.07 13.88 -2.17
N ALA A 36 2.80 13.85 -3.48
CA ALA A 36 3.80 13.51 -4.49
C ALA A 36 4.98 14.48 -4.46
N VAL A 37 4.72 15.79 -4.48
CA VAL A 37 5.74 16.85 -4.36
C VAL A 37 6.54 16.72 -3.07
N THR A 38 5.90 16.39 -1.94
CA THR A 38 6.59 16.20 -0.66
C THR A 38 7.54 15.00 -0.71
N VAL A 39 7.11 13.89 -1.29
CA VAL A 39 7.95 12.70 -1.51
C VAL A 39 9.09 13.02 -2.49
N MET A 40 8.81 13.75 -3.56
CA MET A 40 9.79 14.13 -4.58
C MET A 40 10.82 15.14 -4.07
N ALA A 41 10.41 16.12 -3.26
CA ALA A 41 11.32 17.08 -2.64
C ALA A 41 12.31 16.43 -1.68
N THR A 42 11.91 15.32 -1.04
CA THR A 42 12.75 14.60 -0.07
C THR A 42 13.60 13.52 -0.71
N LEU A 43 13.07 12.80 -1.71
CA LEU A 43 13.68 11.57 -2.24
C LEU A 43 13.97 11.62 -3.75
N GLY A 44 13.37 12.54 -4.51
CA GLY A 44 13.44 12.59 -5.97
C GLY A 44 14.86 12.76 -6.52
N ASN A 45 15.71 13.55 -5.84
CA ASN A 45 17.10 13.76 -6.24
C ASN A 45 17.97 12.50 -6.15
N PHE A 46 17.53 11.47 -5.43
CA PHE A 46 18.25 10.20 -5.29
C PHE A 46 17.79 9.15 -6.32
N GLY A 47 16.83 9.49 -7.18
CA GLY A 47 16.32 8.64 -8.26
C GLY A 47 15.06 7.84 -7.90
N PRO A 48 14.61 6.95 -8.81
CA PRO A 48 13.32 6.25 -8.67
C PRO A 48 13.23 5.29 -7.49
N TRP A 49 14.30 4.57 -7.17
CA TRP A 49 14.30 3.55 -6.11
C TRP A 49 14.06 4.12 -4.71
N PRO A 50 14.76 5.19 -4.28
CA PRO A 50 14.46 5.86 -3.02
C PRO A 50 13.01 6.32 -2.90
N VAL A 51 12.42 6.83 -3.98
CA VAL A 51 11.01 7.23 -4.00
C VAL A 51 10.08 6.02 -3.80
N ILE A 52 10.32 4.92 -4.50
CA ILE A 52 9.56 3.66 -4.34
C ILE A 52 9.68 3.12 -2.90
N VAL A 53 10.88 3.15 -2.32
CA VAL A 53 11.12 2.77 -0.92
C VAL A 53 10.35 3.69 0.03
N GLY A 54 10.34 4.99 -0.22
CA GLY A 54 9.57 5.96 0.56
C GLY A 54 8.07 5.68 0.52
N LEU A 55 7.51 5.46 -0.68
CA LEU A 55 6.09 5.11 -0.88
C LEU A 55 5.73 3.78 -0.20
N TYR A 56 6.60 2.77 -0.29
CA TYR A 56 6.44 1.51 0.43
C TYR A 56 6.41 1.74 1.95
N GLY A 57 7.33 2.56 2.48
CA GLY A 57 7.44 2.87 3.89
C GLY A 57 6.20 3.59 4.43
N ILE A 58 5.74 4.65 3.73
CA ILE A 58 4.53 5.39 4.06
C ILE A 58 3.33 4.45 4.08
N THR A 59 3.20 3.61 3.06
CA THR A 59 2.13 2.61 2.96
C THR A 59 2.18 1.65 4.15
N THR A 60 3.35 1.10 4.46
CA THR A 60 3.55 0.17 5.57
C THR A 60 3.10 0.77 6.90
N VAL A 61 3.45 2.02 7.19
CA VAL A 61 3.01 2.72 8.41
C VAL A 61 1.50 2.94 8.39
N ALA A 62 0.94 3.36 7.26
CA ALA A 62 -0.49 3.60 7.10
C ALA A 62 -1.33 2.32 7.27
N THR A 63 -0.79 1.13 6.94
CA THR A 63 -1.49 -0.15 7.16
C THR A 63 -1.87 -0.39 8.61
N MET A 64 -1.17 0.22 9.57
CA MET A 64 -1.43 -0.03 11.00
C MET A 64 -2.85 0.36 11.41
N ILE A 65 -3.47 1.28 10.66
CA ILE A 65 -4.79 1.85 10.94
C ILE A 65 -5.76 1.76 9.76
N ILE A 66 -5.27 1.66 8.52
CA ILE A 66 -6.10 1.62 7.31
C ILE A 66 -6.17 0.19 6.75
N PRO A 67 -7.37 -0.34 6.48
CA PRO A 67 -7.53 -1.65 5.83
C PRO A 67 -6.83 -1.72 4.47
N THR A 68 -6.21 -2.85 4.16
CA THR A 68 -5.39 -3.07 2.94
C THR A 68 -6.05 -2.56 1.66
N ALA A 69 -7.30 -2.95 1.40
CA ALA A 69 -7.99 -2.58 0.16
C ALA A 69 -8.25 -1.06 0.06
N ALA A 70 -8.53 -0.38 1.18
CA ALA A 70 -8.72 1.07 1.19
C ALA A 70 -7.39 1.78 0.98
N LEU A 71 -6.31 1.28 1.59
CA LEU A 71 -5.00 1.89 1.50
C LEU A 71 -4.43 1.85 0.08
N VAL A 72 -4.57 0.72 -0.64
CA VAL A 72 -4.11 0.61 -2.03
C VAL A 72 -4.79 1.65 -2.90
N VAL A 73 -6.11 1.83 -2.78
CA VAL A 73 -6.83 2.81 -3.60
C VAL A 73 -6.46 4.23 -3.23
N LEU A 74 -6.25 4.54 -1.95
CA LEU A 74 -5.78 5.85 -1.49
C LEU A 74 -4.39 6.19 -2.02
N MET A 75 -3.47 5.22 -2.02
CA MET A 75 -2.10 5.42 -2.48
C MET A 75 -1.97 5.45 -4.01
N SER A 76 -2.88 4.81 -4.74
CA SER A 76 -2.86 4.74 -6.20
C SER A 76 -2.69 6.10 -6.91
N PRO A 77 -3.51 7.15 -6.64
CA PRO A 77 -3.33 8.44 -7.29
C PRO A 77 -1.98 9.10 -6.94
N ILE A 78 -1.47 8.91 -5.72
CA ILE A 78 -0.17 9.44 -5.30
C ILE A 78 0.95 8.77 -6.10
N VAL A 79 0.91 7.44 -6.22
CA VAL A 79 1.89 6.66 -6.99
C VAL A 79 1.88 7.08 -8.46
N LEU A 80 0.70 7.19 -9.07
CA LEU A 80 0.56 7.58 -10.47
C LEU A 80 1.12 8.98 -10.72
N SER A 81 0.83 9.95 -9.86
CA SER A 81 1.39 11.31 -9.96
C SER A 81 2.90 11.31 -9.82
N THR A 82 3.42 10.59 -8.82
CA THR A 82 4.86 10.51 -8.54
C THR A 82 5.63 9.85 -9.69
N CYS A 83 5.06 8.80 -10.30
CA CYS A 83 5.69 8.13 -11.45
C CYS A 83 5.68 9.00 -12.70
N ALA A 84 4.62 9.78 -12.91
CA ALA A 84 4.55 10.75 -14.00
C ALA A 84 5.63 11.84 -13.84
N GLU A 85 5.83 12.36 -12.63
CA GLU A 85 6.89 13.33 -12.34
C GLU A 85 8.31 12.74 -12.53
N LEU A 86 8.49 11.46 -12.23
CA LEU A 86 9.77 10.75 -12.41
C LEU A 86 10.04 10.27 -13.85
N GLY A 87 9.03 10.33 -14.74
CA GLY A 87 9.14 9.77 -16.09
C GLY A 87 9.33 8.25 -16.08
N ILE A 88 8.66 7.53 -15.18
CA ILE A 88 8.74 6.06 -15.09
C ILE A 88 7.37 5.41 -15.26
N GLU A 89 7.35 4.17 -15.76
CA GLU A 89 6.13 3.36 -15.77
C GLU A 89 5.70 3.05 -14.32
N PRO A 90 4.40 3.21 -13.99
CA PRO A 90 3.94 3.09 -12.61
C PRO A 90 3.92 1.66 -12.07
N GLN A 91 4.11 0.65 -12.93
CA GLN A 91 3.88 -0.76 -12.61
C GLN A 91 4.70 -1.23 -11.39
N THR A 92 6.00 -0.91 -11.35
CA THR A 92 6.89 -1.30 -10.25
C THR A 92 6.48 -0.63 -8.93
N ALA A 93 6.20 0.67 -8.95
CA ALA A 93 5.81 1.42 -7.75
C ALA A 93 4.43 0.99 -7.22
N MET A 94 3.49 0.71 -8.12
CA MET A 94 2.16 0.18 -7.77
C MET A 94 2.26 -1.18 -7.11
N MET A 95 3.11 -2.07 -7.63
CA MET A 95 3.36 -3.38 -7.01
C MET A 95 4.02 -3.26 -5.63
N ALA A 96 4.96 -2.32 -5.47
CA ALA A 96 5.56 -2.05 -4.17
C ALA A 96 4.51 -1.66 -3.13
N VAL A 97 3.62 -0.72 -3.47
CA VAL A 97 2.53 -0.27 -2.59
C VAL A 97 1.51 -1.38 -2.34
N ALA A 98 1.14 -2.16 -3.35
CA ALA A 98 0.19 -3.27 -3.18
C ALA A 98 0.70 -4.32 -2.18
N ILE A 99 1.99 -4.65 -2.26
CA ILE A 99 2.61 -5.60 -1.34
C ILE A 99 2.77 -4.98 0.06
N ALA A 100 3.22 -3.71 0.15
CA ALA A 100 3.29 -2.99 1.43
C ALA A 100 1.95 -2.97 2.16
N ALA A 101 0.86 -2.67 1.44
CA ALA A 101 -0.49 -2.65 1.99
C ALA A 101 -0.95 -4.02 2.49
N SER A 102 -0.46 -5.09 1.86
CA SER A 102 -0.77 -6.48 2.21
C SER A 102 0.06 -6.98 3.40
N ALA A 103 1.25 -6.41 3.64
CA ALA A 103 2.17 -6.76 4.72
C ALA A 103 1.75 -6.20 6.10
N SER A 104 0.47 -6.36 6.44
CA SER A 104 -0.21 -5.79 7.62
C SER A 104 -0.01 -6.60 8.90
N PHE A 105 1.24 -6.90 9.25
CA PHE A 105 1.58 -7.78 10.38
C PHE A 105 1.63 -7.06 11.73
N ALA A 106 1.96 -5.76 11.73
CA ALA A 106 2.26 -4.99 12.94
C ALA A 106 1.03 -4.47 13.70
N SER A 107 -0.19 -4.74 13.22
CA SER A 107 -1.43 -4.28 13.87
C SER A 107 -2.53 -5.34 13.77
N PRO A 108 -3.26 -5.61 14.86
CA PRO A 108 -4.44 -6.47 14.81
C PRO A 108 -5.59 -5.83 14.05
N ILE A 109 -5.69 -4.49 14.03
CA ILE A 109 -6.82 -3.76 13.43
C ILE A 109 -6.73 -3.72 11.91
N ALA A 110 -5.50 -3.82 11.38
CA ALA A 110 -5.20 -3.68 9.97
C ALA A 110 -5.88 -4.71 9.07
N HIS A 111 -6.05 -5.94 9.57
CA HIS A 111 -6.67 -7.03 8.82
C HIS A 111 -7.69 -7.82 9.66
N PRO A 112 -8.91 -8.10 9.14
CA PRO A 112 -9.96 -8.78 9.91
C PRO A 112 -9.53 -10.12 10.50
N SER A 113 -8.68 -10.87 9.80
CA SER A 113 -8.16 -12.16 10.31
C SER A 113 -7.37 -12.01 11.61
N ASN A 114 -6.62 -10.91 11.76
CA ASN A 114 -5.79 -10.67 12.93
C ASN A 114 -6.68 -10.41 14.16
N ILE A 115 -7.75 -9.62 14.00
CA ILE A 115 -8.76 -9.41 15.06
C ILE A 115 -9.41 -10.73 15.47
N LEU A 116 -9.81 -11.56 14.50
CA LEU A 116 -10.50 -12.83 14.76
C LEU A 116 -9.64 -13.82 15.56
N VAL A 117 -8.32 -13.82 15.36
CA VAL A 117 -7.39 -14.71 16.08
C VAL A 117 -6.94 -14.10 17.41
N MET A 118 -6.93 -12.77 17.53
CA MET A 118 -6.43 -12.07 18.73
C MET A 118 -7.14 -12.52 20.02
N GLY A 119 -8.47 -12.63 20.00
CA GLY A 119 -9.26 -13.04 21.16
C GLY A 119 -9.01 -14.50 21.59
N PRO A 120 -9.34 -15.49 20.74
CA PRO A 120 -9.13 -16.90 21.04
C PRO A 120 -7.66 -17.29 21.28
N GLY A 121 -6.73 -16.60 20.62
CA GLY A 121 -5.29 -16.81 20.78
C GLY A 121 -4.67 -16.15 22.01
N GLY A 122 -5.44 -15.34 22.76
CA GLY A 122 -4.93 -14.63 23.95
C GLY A 122 -3.87 -13.58 23.63
N TYR A 123 -3.78 -13.11 22.38
CA TYR A 123 -2.78 -12.15 21.95
C TYR A 123 -3.12 -10.73 22.41
N ARG A 124 -2.10 -9.97 22.80
CA ARG A 124 -2.19 -8.54 23.07
C ARG A 124 -1.76 -7.74 21.85
N PHE A 125 -2.17 -6.47 21.77
CA PHE A 125 -1.75 -5.57 20.69
C PHE A 125 -0.21 -5.47 20.59
N SER A 126 0.48 -5.49 21.73
CA SER A 126 1.95 -5.44 21.78
C SER A 126 2.63 -6.68 21.19
N ASP A 127 1.94 -7.83 21.14
CA ASP A 127 2.49 -9.05 20.52
C ASP A 127 2.57 -8.90 19.00
N TYR A 128 1.56 -8.25 18.40
CA TYR A 128 1.56 -7.89 16.98
C TYR A 128 2.68 -6.91 16.63
N LEU A 129 2.93 -5.90 17.46
CA LEU A 129 4.07 -5.00 17.23
C LEU A 129 5.41 -5.72 17.32
N LYS A 130 5.61 -6.54 18.36
CA LYS A 130 6.88 -7.25 18.62
C LYS A 130 7.25 -8.23 17.53
N VAL A 131 6.29 -8.97 16.98
CA VAL A 131 6.54 -9.97 15.94
C VAL A 131 6.34 -9.39 14.54
N GLY A 132 5.35 -8.52 14.39
CA GLY A 132 4.99 -7.94 13.11
C GLY A 132 6.04 -6.98 12.56
N ILE A 133 6.64 -6.12 13.39
CA ILE A 133 7.68 -5.18 12.89
C ILE A 133 8.89 -5.94 12.30
N PRO A 134 9.51 -6.92 13.00
CA PRO A 134 10.58 -7.72 12.40
C PRO A 134 10.15 -8.41 11.11
N LEU A 135 8.95 -8.98 11.07
CA LEU A 135 8.45 -9.66 9.88
C LEU A 135 8.23 -8.69 8.71
N THR A 136 7.69 -7.50 8.97
CA THR A 136 7.54 -6.42 7.99
C THR A 136 8.90 -6.00 7.42
N ILE A 137 9.96 -5.94 8.23
CA ILE A 137 11.32 -5.64 7.75
C ILE A 137 11.84 -6.76 6.84
N VAL A 138 11.64 -8.03 7.21
CA VAL A 138 12.02 -9.17 6.37
C VAL A 138 11.30 -9.10 5.02
N VAL A 139 9.99 -8.85 5.03
CA VAL A 139 9.20 -8.72 3.80
C VAL A 139 9.66 -7.52 2.98
N PHE A 140 9.97 -6.38 3.61
CA PHE A 140 10.54 -5.23 2.90
C PHE A 140 11.82 -5.59 2.16
N VAL A 141 12.77 -6.27 2.81
CA VAL A 141 14.04 -6.68 2.17
C VAL A 141 13.78 -7.62 0.99
N VAL A 142 12.91 -8.62 1.18
CA VAL A 142 12.54 -9.57 0.11
C VAL A 142 11.90 -8.85 -1.07
N VAL A 143 10.99 -7.91 -0.80
CA VAL A 143 10.30 -7.13 -1.84
C VAL A 143 11.28 -6.25 -2.61
N MET A 144 12.20 -5.57 -1.93
CA MET A 144 13.19 -4.72 -2.61
C MET A 144 14.17 -5.51 -3.48
N ILE A 145 14.42 -6.78 -3.17
CA ILE A 145 15.22 -7.68 -4.01
C ILE A 145 14.41 -8.21 -5.19
N LEU A 146 13.14 -8.58 -4.98
CA LEU A 146 12.31 -9.21 -6.00
C LEU A 146 11.67 -8.23 -6.98
N LEU A 147 11.35 -7.00 -6.55
CA LEU A 147 10.77 -5.97 -7.41
C LEU A 147 11.55 -5.73 -8.70
N PRO A 148 12.88 -5.48 -8.69
CA PRO A 148 13.63 -5.25 -9.94
C PRO A 148 13.67 -6.47 -10.85
N LEU A 149 13.55 -7.69 -10.29
CA LEU A 149 13.60 -8.95 -11.04
C LEU A 149 12.26 -9.24 -11.74
N LEU A 150 11.15 -8.97 -11.07
CA LEU A 150 9.79 -9.27 -11.55
C LEU A 150 9.15 -8.10 -12.29
N TRP A 151 9.42 -6.87 -11.85
CA TRP A 151 8.95 -5.62 -12.42
C TRP A 151 10.12 -4.65 -12.63
N PRO A 152 10.96 -4.91 -13.65
CA PRO A 152 12.07 -4.01 -13.97
C PRO A 152 11.55 -2.62 -14.29
N LEU A 153 12.23 -1.60 -13.76
CA LEU A 153 11.88 -0.20 -14.02
C LEU A 153 12.01 0.11 -15.51
N LYS A 154 10.97 0.77 -16.03
CA LYS A 154 10.92 1.30 -17.38
C LYS A 154 10.69 2.80 -17.29
N TYR A 155 11.36 3.52 -18.18
CA TYR A 155 11.22 4.96 -18.31
C TYR A 155 10.26 5.25 -19.46
N VAL A 156 9.42 6.26 -19.27
CA VAL A 156 8.39 6.71 -20.23
C VAL A 156 8.88 7.94 -20.97
#